data_AF-A0A6J4WZT1-F1
#
_entry.id   AF-A0A6J4WZT1-F1
#
_cell.length_a   1.000
_cell.length_b   1.000
_cell.length_c   1.000
_cell.angle_alpha   90.00
_cell.angle_beta   90.00
_cell.angle_gamma   90.00
#
_symmetry.space_group_name_H-M   'P 1'
#
loop_
_entity.id
_entity.type
_entity.pdbx_description
1 polymer ?
#
loop_
_entity_poly.entity_id
_entity_poly.type
_entity_poly.pdbx_seq_one_letter_code
_entity_poly.pdbx_strand_id
1 'polypeptide(L)'
;MLNACPTEIDFDVYQPRNPKASAYYRCVEDHFEQLEAVWDDRYQSCFGFWRPYVTDVIQRYLDCGDLHFGFARVKCEDCGHEFLLAFSCKRRHFCPSCHQKRVVEFGQW
;
A
#
# COMPACT_ATOMS: atom_id res chain seq x y z
N MET A 1 22.03 19.27 30.57
CA MET A 1 20.82 19.34 29.73
C MET A 1 21.18 18.68 28.42
N LEU A 2 20.78 17.41 28.26
CA LEU A 2 21.17 16.58 27.12
C LEU A 2 20.33 16.98 25.91
N ASN A 3 20.94 17.72 24.98
CA ASN A 3 20.39 17.91 23.65
C ASN A 3 20.49 16.56 22.92
N ALA A 4 19.34 15.93 22.66
CA ALA A 4 19.26 14.74 21.83
C ALA A 4 19.71 15.09 20.41
N CYS A 5 20.68 14.32 19.90
CA CYS A 5 21.10 14.33 18.50
C CYS A 5 19.91 13.92 17.63
N PRO A 6 19.65 14.56 16.46
CA PRO A 6 18.67 14.04 15.53
C PRO A 6 19.18 12.68 15.07
N THR A 7 18.40 11.64 15.28
CA THR A 7 18.67 10.30 14.74
C THR A 7 18.93 10.43 13.24
N GLU A 8 20.18 10.28 12.83
CA GLU A 8 20.55 10.16 11.42
C GLU A 8 19.77 8.98 10.85
N ILE A 9 18.85 9.28 9.92
CA ILE A 9 18.17 8.23 9.17
C ILE A 9 19.22 7.68 8.20
N ASP A 10 19.76 6.53 8.54
CA ASP A 10 20.60 5.75 7.64
C ASP A 10 19.75 5.28 6.46
N PHE A 11 19.98 5.87 5.29
CA PHE A 11 19.25 5.56 4.06
C PHE A 11 19.60 4.19 3.49
N ASP A 12 20.63 3.50 4.02
CA ASP A 12 21.04 2.18 3.55
C ASP A 12 20.21 1.03 4.15
N VAL A 13 19.35 1.29 5.15
CA VAL A 13 18.51 0.26 5.79
C VAL A 13 17.05 0.41 5.35
N TYR A 14 16.50 -0.65 4.73
CA TYR A 14 15.10 -0.72 4.35
C TYR A 14 14.17 -0.52 5.56
N GLN A 15 13.33 0.52 5.51
CA GLN A 15 12.28 0.76 6.51
C GLN A 15 10.92 0.31 5.97
N PRO A 16 10.24 -0.65 6.63
CA PRO A 16 8.88 -1.01 6.28
C PRO A 16 7.95 0.20 6.36
N ARG A 17 7.09 0.37 5.34
CA ARG A 17 6.06 1.41 5.37
C ARG A 17 4.95 1.02 6.35
N ASN A 18 4.24 2.02 6.86
CA ASN A 18 2.97 1.84 7.57
C ASN A 18 1.81 2.37 6.70
N PRO A 19 1.16 1.52 5.88
CA PRO A 19 0.05 1.92 5.01
C PRO A 19 -1.11 2.58 5.77
N LYS A 20 -1.46 2.02 6.94
CA LYS A 20 -2.57 2.45 7.81
C LYS A 20 -2.40 3.86 8.39
N ALA A 21 -1.16 4.35 8.47
CA ALA A 21 -0.89 5.73 8.90
C ALA A 21 -1.23 6.77 7.80
N SER A 22 -1.36 6.35 6.54
CA SER A 22 -1.61 7.29 5.44
C SER A 22 -3.07 7.78 5.44
N ALA A 23 -3.27 9.07 5.13
CA ALA A 23 -4.62 9.64 5.01
C ALA A 23 -5.45 8.97 3.89
N TYR A 24 -4.79 8.58 2.80
CA TYR A 24 -5.46 7.90 1.68
C TYR A 24 -5.96 6.51 2.09
N TYR A 25 -5.15 5.73 2.83
CA TYR A 25 -5.58 4.42 3.32
C TYR A 25 -6.80 4.53 4.21
N ARG A 26 -6.76 5.41 5.23
CA ARG A 26 -7.87 5.62 6.15
C ARG A 26 -9.15 6.04 5.42
N CYS A 27 -9.05 6.97 4.47
CA CYS A 27 -10.20 7.38 3.65
C CYS A 27 -10.84 6.19 2.90
N VAL A 28 -10.02 5.31 2.31
CA VAL A 28 -10.54 4.12 1.62
C VAL A 28 -11.13 3.13 2.61
N GLU A 29 -10.44 2.83 3.70
CA GLU A 29 -10.87 1.90 4.76
C GLU A 29 -12.21 2.34 5.37
N ASP A 30 -12.36 3.63 5.70
CA ASP A 30 -13.53 4.19 6.39
C ASP A 30 -14.78 4.30 5.48
N HIS A 31 -14.60 4.37 4.15
CA HIS A 31 -15.69 4.73 3.23
C HIS A 31 -16.00 3.71 2.15
N PHE A 32 -15.15 2.70 1.93
CA PHE A 32 -15.33 1.77 0.82
C PHE A 32 -16.64 0.99 0.88
N GLU A 33 -16.99 0.41 2.04
CA GLU A 33 -18.23 -0.37 2.19
C GLU A 33 -19.47 0.48 1.94
N GLN A 34 -19.47 1.72 2.44
CA GLN A 34 -20.55 2.67 2.20
C GLN A 34 -20.67 3.04 0.72
N LEU A 35 -19.53 3.26 0.05
CA LEU A 35 -19.51 3.58 -1.38
C LEU A 35 -20.12 2.44 -2.21
N GLU A 36 -19.71 1.20 -1.93
CA GLU A 36 -20.24 0.01 -2.62
C GLU A 36 -21.75 -0.12 -2.38
N ALA A 37 -22.22 0.07 -1.14
CA ALA A 37 -23.63 -0.06 -0.78
C ALA A 37 -24.55 0.96 -1.47
N VAL A 38 -24.07 2.17 -1.77
CA VAL A 38 -24.90 3.24 -2.37
C VAL A 38 -24.69 3.42 -3.88
N TRP A 39 -23.82 2.62 -4.51
CA TRP A 39 -23.39 2.85 -5.89
C TRP A 39 -24.54 2.81 -6.89
N ASP A 40 -25.34 1.76 -6.84
CA ASP A 40 -26.41 1.52 -7.80
C ASP A 40 -27.48 2.62 -7.76
N ASP A 41 -27.77 3.13 -6.57
CA ASP A 41 -28.77 4.18 -6.36
C ASP A 41 -28.25 5.58 -6.72
N ARG A 42 -26.98 5.88 -6.44
CA ARG A 42 -26.45 7.27 -6.50
C ARG A 42 -25.56 7.55 -7.69
N TYR A 43 -24.84 6.55 -8.18
CA TYR A 43 -23.70 6.77 -9.08
C TYR A 43 -23.83 5.99 -10.39
N GLN A 44 -24.54 4.86 -10.42
CA GLN A 44 -24.63 4.01 -11.62
C GLN A 44 -25.17 4.74 -12.85
N SER A 45 -26.15 5.65 -12.69
CA SER A 45 -26.71 6.40 -13.83
C SER A 45 -25.71 7.35 -14.50
N CYS A 46 -24.71 7.82 -13.75
CA CYS A 46 -23.72 8.80 -14.22
C CYS A 46 -22.38 8.15 -14.60
N PHE A 47 -21.98 7.12 -13.87
CA PHE A 47 -20.64 6.50 -13.98
C PHE A 47 -20.67 5.06 -14.51
N GLY A 48 -21.86 4.50 -14.73
CA GLY A 48 -22.06 3.13 -15.14
C GLY A 48 -22.06 2.14 -13.98
N PHE A 49 -22.34 0.87 -14.31
CA PHE A 49 -22.46 -0.20 -13.32
C PHE A 49 -21.14 -0.46 -12.56
N TRP A 50 -21.27 -0.95 -11.33
CA TRP A 50 -20.13 -1.34 -10.51
C TRP A 50 -19.41 -2.55 -11.10
N ARG A 51 -18.17 -2.34 -11.56
CA ARG A 51 -17.41 -3.42 -12.21
C ARG A 51 -16.81 -4.35 -11.15
N PRO A 52 -16.94 -5.69 -11.28
CA PRO A 52 -16.48 -6.63 -10.25
C PRO A 52 -15.01 -6.50 -9.85
N TYR A 53 -14.13 -6.05 -10.76
CA TYR A 53 -12.71 -5.86 -10.43
C TYR A 53 -12.45 -4.66 -9.51
N VAL A 54 -13.39 -3.72 -9.35
CA VAL A 54 -13.22 -2.53 -8.50
C VAL A 54 -13.06 -2.97 -7.05
N THR A 55 -13.94 -3.87 -6.58
CA THR A 55 -13.87 -4.48 -5.25
C THR A 55 -12.54 -5.21 -5.04
N ASP A 56 -12.10 -6.06 -5.99
CA ASP A 56 -10.80 -6.77 -5.92
C ASP A 56 -9.60 -5.81 -5.90
N VAL A 57 -9.65 -4.70 -6.63
CA VAL A 57 -8.57 -3.68 -6.60
C VAL A 57 -8.49 -2.98 -5.25
N ILE A 58 -9.64 -2.60 -4.67
CA ILE A 58 -9.70 -1.87 -3.41
C ILE A 58 -9.33 -2.78 -2.24
N GLN A 59 -9.87 -4.00 -2.17
CA GLN A 59 -9.53 -4.97 -1.13
C GLN A 59 -8.04 -5.30 -1.13
N ARG A 60 -7.45 -5.58 -2.30
CA ARG A 60 -6.00 -5.82 -2.39
C ARG A 60 -5.16 -4.59 -2.06
N TYR A 61 -5.69 -3.39 -2.20
CA TYR A 61 -5.01 -2.19 -1.72
C TYR A 61 -5.03 -2.11 -0.20
N LEU A 62 -6.15 -2.43 0.45
CA LEU A 62 -6.26 -2.47 1.91
C LEU A 62 -5.35 -3.53 2.54
N ASP A 63 -5.11 -4.65 1.84
CA ASP A 63 -4.15 -5.67 2.27
C ASP A 63 -2.67 -5.29 2.00
N CYS A 64 -2.44 -4.27 1.17
CA CYS A 64 -1.12 -3.97 0.63
C CYS A 64 -0.14 -3.51 1.70
N GLY A 65 0.99 -4.21 1.83
CA GLY A 65 2.06 -3.79 2.75
C GLY A 65 1.79 -4.10 4.22
N ASP A 66 0.75 -4.86 4.54
CA ASP A 66 0.49 -5.36 5.89
C ASP A 66 0.95 -6.82 6.01
N LEU A 67 1.79 -7.10 7.02
CA LEU A 67 2.40 -8.40 7.25
C LEU A 67 1.37 -9.49 7.58
N HIS A 68 0.18 -9.13 8.09
CA HIS A 68 -0.89 -10.10 8.39
C HIS A 68 -1.43 -10.78 7.13
N PHE A 69 -1.34 -10.12 5.96
CA PHE A 69 -1.81 -10.66 4.68
C PHE A 69 -0.69 -11.32 3.85
N GLY A 70 0.48 -11.53 4.46
CA GLY A 70 1.58 -12.29 3.88
C GLY A 70 2.84 -11.47 3.60
N PHE A 71 3.97 -12.16 3.66
CA PHE A 71 5.29 -11.58 3.54
C PHE A 71 6.31 -12.58 2.99
N ALA A 72 7.40 -12.06 2.44
CA ALA A 72 8.62 -12.81 2.22
C ALA A 72 9.60 -12.53 3.37
N ARG A 73 10.23 -13.58 3.91
CA ARG A 73 11.39 -13.43 4.81
C ARG A 73 12.64 -13.42 3.96
N VAL A 74 13.38 -12.32 4.02
CA VAL A 74 14.65 -12.17 3.31
C VAL A 74 15.77 -12.35 4.32
N LYS A 75 16.74 -13.22 4.00
CA LYS A 75 17.91 -13.50 4.85
C LYS A 75 19.17 -13.50 3.99
N CYS A 76 20.20 -12.78 4.42
CA CYS A 76 21.54 -12.90 3.84
C CYS A 76 22.26 -14.09 4.47
N GLU A 77 22.84 -14.97 3.65
CA GLU A 77 23.56 -16.15 4.14
C GLU A 77 24.94 -15.81 4.73
N ASP A 78 25.59 -14.75 4.24
CA ASP A 78 26.94 -14.36 4.65
C ASP A 78 26.96 -13.61 6.00
N CYS A 79 26.10 -12.59 6.15
CA CYS A 79 26.07 -11.75 7.36
C CYS A 79 24.92 -12.07 8.32
N GLY A 80 23.99 -12.95 7.92
CA GLY A 80 22.84 -13.35 8.74
C GLY A 80 21.74 -12.30 8.91
N HIS A 81 21.88 -11.10 8.31
CA HIS A 81 20.86 -10.05 8.38
C HIS A 81 19.53 -10.55 7.81
N GLU A 82 18.42 -10.23 8.49
CA GLU A 82 17.08 -10.65 8.10
C GLU A 82 16.04 -9.56 8.27
N PHE A 83 15.07 -9.54 7.36
CA PHE A 83 13.90 -8.67 7.46
C PHE A 83 12.68 -9.30 6.79
N LEU A 84 11.50 -8.80 7.14
CA LEU A 84 10.23 -9.19 6.54
C LEU A 84 9.81 -8.17 5.49
N LEU A 85 9.48 -8.65 4.31
CA LEU A 85 8.99 -7.85 3.20
C LEU A 85 7.51 -8.19 2.94
N ALA A 86 6.62 -7.28 3.32
CA ALA A 86 5.19 -7.43 3.06
C ALA A 86 4.89 -7.50 1.56
N PHE A 87 3.85 -8.24 1.19
CA PHE A 87 3.43 -8.33 -0.20
C PHE A 87 2.82 -7.03 -0.73
N SER A 88 3.03 -6.80 -2.02
CA SER A 88 2.46 -5.66 -2.75
C SER A 88 1.16 -6.05 -3.46
N CYS A 89 0.21 -5.12 -3.56
CA CYS A 89 -1.06 -5.37 -4.22
C CYS A 89 -0.94 -5.63 -5.72
N LYS A 90 0.16 -5.18 -6.35
CA LYS A 90 0.44 -5.28 -7.80
C LYS A 90 -0.66 -4.64 -8.67
N ARG A 91 -1.47 -3.74 -8.11
CA ARG A 91 -2.51 -2.98 -8.84
C ARG A 91 -1.94 -1.72 -9.46
N ARG A 92 -2.54 -1.29 -10.59
CA ARG A 92 -2.11 -0.10 -11.33
C ARG A 92 -2.84 1.13 -10.82
N HIS A 93 -2.10 2.23 -10.62
CA HIS A 93 -2.58 3.59 -10.31
C HIS A 93 -3.33 3.80 -8.99
N PHE A 94 -4.04 2.80 -8.46
CA PHE A 94 -4.83 2.97 -7.24
C PHE A 94 -3.99 3.03 -5.97
N CYS A 95 -3.02 2.12 -5.82
CA CYS A 95 -2.10 2.14 -4.68
C CYS A 95 -0.93 3.10 -4.94
N PRO A 96 -0.79 4.22 -4.18
CA PRO A 96 0.27 5.19 -4.44
C PRO A 96 1.67 4.59 -4.35
N SER A 97 1.91 3.72 -3.37
CA SER A 97 3.21 3.07 -3.17
C SER A 97 3.58 2.09 -4.28
N CYS A 98 2.63 1.25 -4.71
CA CYS A 98 2.89 0.30 -5.80
C CYS A 98 3.00 1.01 -7.15
N HIS A 99 2.23 2.09 -7.35
CA HIS A 99 2.37 2.92 -8.53
C HIS A 99 3.73 3.61 -8.57
N GLN A 100 4.18 4.22 -7.48
CA GLN A 100 5.49 4.85 -7.39
C GLN A 100 6.62 3.84 -7.64
N LYS A 101 6.53 2.63 -7.05
CA LYS A 101 7.49 1.56 -7.32
C LYS A 101 7.58 1.24 -8.82
N ARG A 102 6.43 1.15 -9.50
CA ARG A 102 6.37 0.91 -10.95
C ARG A 102 6.96 2.08 -11.77
N VAL A 103 6.71 3.32 -11.36
CA VAL A 103 7.28 4.51 -12.01
C VAL A 103 8.81 4.52 -11.87
N VAL A 104 9.35 4.16 -10.70
CA VAL A 104 10.80 4.05 -10.51
C VAL A 104 11.39 2.91 -11.34
N GLU A 105 10.72 1.75 -11.39
CA GLU A 105 11.20 0.58 -12.14
C GLU A 105 11.16 0.77 -13.67
N PHE A 106 10.16 1.50 -14.20
CA PHE A 106 9.87 1.53 -15.64
C PHE A 106 9.72 2.94 -16.25
N GLY A 107 9.91 4.01 -15.48
CA GLY A 107 9.63 5.39 -15.92
C GLY A 107 10.77 6.13 -16.61
N GLN A 108 11.94 5.49 -16.79
CA GLN A 108 13.13 6.10 -17.41
C GLN A 108 13.27 5.78 -18.92
N TRP A 109 12.17 5.46 -19.61
CA TRP A 109 12.18 5.15 -21.05
C TRP A 109 11.43 6.22 -21.85
#